data_AF-A0AAF0RKL8-F1
#
_entry.id   AF-A0AAF0RKL8-F1
#
_cell.length_a   1.000
_cell.length_b   1.000
_cell.length_c   1.000
_cell.angle_alpha   90.00
_cell.angle_beta   90.00
_cell.angle_gamma   90.00
#
_symmetry.space_group_name_H-M   'P 1'
#
loop_
_entity.id
_entity.type
_entity.pdbx_description
1 polymer ?
#
loop_
_entity_poly.entity_id
_entity_poly.type
_entity_poly.pdbx_seq_one_letter_code
_entity_poly.pdbx_strand_id
1 'polypeptide(L)'
;MSERRNDPEPVPTRTSDRPGAHASTAPVEELVLVLDPDQCWTRLRDASTGRVAFRTDESIEILPVNHLSDDRQIVFATSSHAILAAVADRRELVFEVDHHDGWTAWSVVVRGPAHTTQANDGTAGRLRSMLPTPKIATVVIEPTSVTGRLFDQATP
;
A
#
# COMPACT_ATOMS: atom_id res chain seq x y z
N MET A 1 -58.13 14.87 15.30
CA MET A 1 -56.76 14.85 14.78
C MET A 1 -56.00 13.83 15.63
N SER A 2 -55.80 12.62 15.12
CA SER A 2 -55.24 11.50 15.89
C SER A 2 -54.17 10.83 15.02
N GLU A 3 -52.92 10.98 15.44
CA GLU A 3 -51.72 10.50 14.76
C GLU A 3 -51.60 8.98 14.92
N ARG A 4 -51.70 8.24 13.81
CA ARG A 4 -51.37 6.81 13.79
C ARG A 4 -49.84 6.67 13.71
N ARG A 5 -49.22 6.22 14.79
CA ARG A 5 -47.85 5.68 14.79
C ARG A 5 -47.83 4.42 13.93
N ASN A 6 -46.87 4.35 13.01
CA ASN A 6 -46.62 3.21 12.13
C ASN A 6 -45.41 2.47 12.71
N ASP A 7 -45.62 1.34 13.39
CA ASP A 7 -44.53 0.47 13.84
C ASP A 7 -44.07 -0.42 12.67
N PRO A 8 -42.75 -0.57 12.42
CA PRO A 8 -42.26 -1.45 11.36
C PRO A 8 -42.34 -2.92 11.79
N GLU A 9 -42.81 -3.80 10.89
CA GLU A 9 -42.86 -5.24 11.10
C GLU A 9 -41.45 -5.87 11.25
N PRO A 10 -41.30 -6.96 12.04
CA PRO A 10 -40.01 -7.60 12.25
C PRO A 10 -39.54 -8.37 11.01
N VAL A 11 -38.27 -8.17 10.65
CA VAL A 11 -37.58 -8.86 9.55
C VAL A 11 -37.33 -10.33 9.95
N PRO A 12 -37.65 -11.33 9.11
CA PRO A 12 -37.40 -12.73 9.43
C PRO A 12 -35.91 -13.07 9.32
N THR A 13 -35.29 -13.50 10.42
CA THR A 13 -33.94 -14.06 10.45
C THR A 13 -33.95 -15.47 9.86
N ARG A 14 -33.30 -15.63 8.71
CA ARG A 14 -33.13 -16.93 8.05
C ARG A 14 -32.04 -17.72 8.76
N THR A 15 -32.43 -18.81 9.43
CA THR A 15 -31.51 -19.79 10.04
C THR A 15 -30.52 -20.29 8.98
N SER A 16 -29.23 -20.07 9.22
CA SER A 16 -28.13 -20.57 8.39
C SER A 16 -27.83 -22.01 8.77
N ASP A 17 -28.41 -22.95 8.03
CA ASP A 17 -27.93 -24.34 7.98
C ASP A 17 -27.20 -24.52 6.63
N ARG A 18 -25.87 -24.58 6.68
CA ARG A 18 -25.04 -24.91 5.50
C ARG A 18 -24.18 -26.14 5.83
N PRO A 19 -24.33 -27.25 5.11
CA PRO A 19 -23.49 -28.43 5.28
C PRO A 19 -22.07 -28.17 4.77
N GLY A 20 -21.10 -28.81 5.44
CA GLY A 20 -19.68 -28.47 5.48
C GLY A 20 -18.95 -28.36 4.13
N ALA A 21 -18.08 -27.35 4.08
CA ALA A 21 -17.09 -27.18 3.01
C ALA A 21 -15.96 -28.20 3.18
N HIS A 22 -15.67 -28.96 2.12
CA HIS A 22 -14.40 -29.65 1.99
C HIS A 22 -13.34 -28.61 1.62
N ALA A 23 -12.58 -28.16 2.63
CA ALA A 23 -11.42 -27.29 2.42
C ALA A 23 -10.43 -27.98 1.48
N SER A 24 -10.10 -27.32 0.37
CA SER A 24 -9.08 -27.77 -0.57
C SER A 24 -7.70 -27.70 0.08
N THR A 25 -7.03 -28.84 0.20
CA THR A 25 -5.73 -28.98 0.86
C THR A 25 -4.56 -28.85 -0.13
N ALA A 26 -4.57 -27.84 -0.99
CA ALA A 26 -3.36 -27.51 -1.75
C ALA A 26 -2.26 -27.08 -0.76
N PRO A 27 -1.02 -27.59 -0.85
CA PRO A 27 0.06 -27.14 0.02
C PRO A 27 0.25 -25.62 -0.18
N VAL A 28 0.26 -24.87 0.92
CA VAL A 28 0.28 -23.39 0.94
C VAL A 28 1.39 -22.74 0.12
N GLU A 29 2.47 -23.46 -0.16
CA GLU A 29 3.60 -23.02 -0.99
C GLU A 29 3.25 -22.95 -2.49
N GLU A 30 2.22 -23.67 -2.95
CA GLU A 30 1.75 -23.64 -4.34
C GLU A 30 0.84 -22.44 -4.64
N LEU A 31 0.33 -21.77 -3.58
CA LEU A 31 -0.56 -20.61 -3.67
C LEU A 31 0.16 -19.26 -3.57
N VAL A 32 1.49 -19.27 -3.39
CA VAL A 32 2.30 -18.05 -3.27
C VAL A 32 3.36 -18.00 -4.37
N LEU A 33 3.17 -17.09 -5.32
CA LEU A 33 4.09 -16.91 -6.44
C LEU A 33 5.02 -15.72 -6.16
N VAL A 34 6.31 -15.91 -6.44
CA VAL A 34 7.30 -14.84 -6.45
C VAL A 34 7.15 -14.05 -7.74
N LEU A 35 6.91 -12.74 -7.62
CA LEU A 35 6.85 -11.86 -8.78
C LEU A 35 8.27 -11.57 -9.29
N ASP A 36 8.43 -11.57 -10.61
CA ASP A 36 9.65 -11.06 -11.23
C ASP A 36 9.74 -9.52 -11.09
N PRO A 37 10.92 -8.92 -11.32
CA PRO A 37 11.08 -7.47 -11.17
C PRO A 37 10.10 -6.64 -12.01
N ASP A 38 9.82 -7.01 -13.25
CA ASP A 38 8.98 -6.23 -14.15
C ASP A 38 7.49 -6.32 -13.76
N GLN A 39 7.08 -7.47 -13.24
CA GLN A 39 5.77 -7.66 -12.60
C GLN A 39 5.60 -6.80 -11.34
N CYS A 40 6.67 -6.62 -10.55
CA CYS A 40 6.67 -5.72 -9.40
C CYS A 40 6.52 -4.26 -9.85
N TRP A 41 7.31 -3.83 -10.83
CA TRP A 41 7.27 -2.46 -11.35
C TRP A 41 5.96 -2.11 -12.02
N THR A 42 5.30 -3.07 -12.67
CA THR A 42 3.96 -2.88 -13.23
C THR A 42 2.95 -2.54 -12.12
N ARG A 43 2.93 -3.33 -11.05
CA ARG A 43 2.04 -3.09 -9.90
C ARG A 43 2.34 -1.78 -9.17
N LEU A 44 3.62 -1.43 -9.04
CA LEU A 44 4.05 -0.15 -8.45
C LEU A 44 3.54 1.08 -9.25
N ARG A 45 3.35 0.95 -10.57
CA ARG A 45 2.81 2.01 -11.43
C ARG A 45 1.29 2.13 -11.33
N ASP A 46 0.61 1.01 -11.15
CA ASP A 46 -0.85 0.96 -11.08
C ASP A 46 -1.39 1.41 -9.71
N ALA A 47 -0.59 1.24 -8.64
CA ALA A 47 -0.93 1.75 -7.31
C ALA A 47 -0.66 3.26 -7.19
N SER A 48 -1.61 4.01 -6.62
CA SER A 48 -1.47 5.47 -6.39
C SER A 48 -0.99 5.86 -5.00
N THR A 49 -1.06 4.93 -4.04
CA THR A 49 -0.75 5.15 -2.63
C THR A 49 -0.01 3.92 -2.10
N GLY A 50 1.03 4.16 -1.32
CA GLY A 50 1.74 3.13 -0.57
C GLY A 50 2.09 3.58 0.83
N ARG A 51 2.92 2.81 1.52
CA ARG A 51 3.46 3.16 2.84
C ARG A 51 4.98 3.21 2.81
N VAL A 52 5.54 4.18 3.52
CA VAL A 52 6.97 4.26 3.79
C VAL A 52 7.20 3.91 5.25
N ALA A 53 7.99 2.87 5.49
CA ALA A 53 8.47 2.48 6.80
C ALA A 53 9.96 2.84 6.96
N PHE A 54 10.32 3.31 8.14
CA PHE A 54 11.67 3.75 8.46
C PHE A 54 11.94 3.66 9.96
N ARG A 55 13.23 3.62 10.32
CA ARG A 55 13.67 3.61 11.71
C ARG A 55 13.94 5.03 12.19
N THR A 56 13.40 5.37 13.35
CA THR A 56 13.80 6.53 14.14
C THR A 56 14.75 6.07 15.26
N ASP A 57 15.28 6.99 16.07
CA ASP A 57 16.12 6.61 17.20
C ASP A 57 15.34 5.85 18.30
N GLU A 58 14.01 5.98 18.33
CA GLU A 58 13.15 5.42 19.38
C GLU A 58 12.27 4.25 18.89
N SER A 59 11.93 4.20 17.60
CA SER A 59 10.91 3.29 17.09
C SER A 59 11.05 2.97 15.59
N ILE A 60 10.10 2.20 15.06
CA ILE A 60 9.87 2.06 13.63
C ILE A 60 8.54 2.74 13.32
N GLU A 61 8.56 3.68 12.39
CA GLU A 61 7.36 4.37 11.92
C GLU A 61 6.95 3.85 10.55
N ILE A 62 5.65 3.94 10.24
CA ILE A 62 5.08 3.65 8.93
C ILE A 62 4.05 4.72 8.58
N LEU A 63 4.24 5.41 7.46
CA LEU A 63 3.41 6.54 7.04
C LEU A 63 2.91 6.35 5.61
N PRO A 64 1.64 6.67 5.31
CA PRO A 64 1.12 6.59 3.95
C PRO A 64 1.67 7.73 3.09
N VAL A 65 1.97 7.44 1.83
CA VAL A 65 2.40 8.43 0.84
C VAL A 65 1.75 8.13 -0.51
N ASN A 66 1.45 9.17 -1.29
CA ASN A 66 1.22 9.02 -2.72
C ASN A 66 2.56 9.07 -3.42
N HIS A 67 2.76 8.19 -4.39
CA HIS A 67 4.03 8.02 -5.06
C HIS A 67 3.88 8.02 -6.58
N LEU A 68 5.02 8.15 -7.23
CA LEU A 68 5.25 7.79 -8.61
C LEU A 68 6.32 6.71 -8.63
N SER A 69 6.22 5.82 -9.60
CA SER A 69 7.28 4.89 -9.94
C SER A 69 7.71 5.15 -11.39
N ASP A 70 8.85 5.80 -11.55
CA ASP A 70 9.44 6.17 -12.84
C ASP A 70 10.91 5.75 -12.82
N ASP A 71 11.49 5.38 -13.97
CA ASP A 71 12.90 4.98 -14.10
C ASP A 71 13.44 3.99 -13.03
N ARG A 72 12.59 3.07 -12.59
CA ARG A 72 12.88 2.10 -11.51
C ARG A 72 13.28 2.78 -10.17
N GLN A 73 12.68 3.91 -9.86
CA GLN A 73 12.76 4.60 -8.57
C GLN A 73 11.37 4.79 -7.97
N ILE A 74 11.30 5.03 -6.66
CA ILE A 74 10.06 5.46 -6.00
C ILE A 74 10.21 6.91 -5.60
N VAL A 75 9.29 7.75 -6.05
CA VAL A 75 9.32 9.19 -5.79
C VAL A 75 8.03 9.62 -5.11
N PHE A 76 8.14 10.37 -4.01
CA PHE A 76 6.96 10.90 -3.32
C PHE A 76 7.26 12.26 -2.70
N ALA A 77 6.21 13.06 -2.50
CA ALA A 77 6.32 14.38 -1.89
C ALA A 77 5.78 14.36 -0.46
N THR A 78 6.52 14.95 0.48
CA THR A 78 6.19 14.89 1.91
C THR A 78 6.36 16.23 2.61
N SER A 79 5.64 16.38 3.72
CA SER A 79 5.86 17.42 4.75
C SER A 79 6.15 16.79 6.11
N SER A 80 6.36 15.46 6.15
CA SER A 80 6.68 14.75 7.39
C SER A 80 8.13 15.03 7.77
N HIS A 81 8.31 15.75 8.87
CA HIS A 81 9.64 15.99 9.44
C HIS A 81 10.34 14.68 9.84
N ALA A 82 9.59 13.66 10.25
CA ALA A 82 10.15 12.34 10.60
C ALA A 82 10.77 11.63 9.39
N ILE A 83 10.09 11.63 8.24
CA ILE A 83 10.65 11.07 7.00
C ILE A 83 11.91 11.84 6.60
N LEU A 84 11.86 13.17 6.64
CA LEU A 84 13.00 14.00 6.24
C LEU A 84 14.21 13.84 7.16
N ALA A 85 13.97 13.69 8.47
CA ALA A 85 15.02 13.35 9.44
C ALA A 85 15.65 11.99 9.12
N ALA A 86 14.83 10.97 8.87
CA ALA A 86 15.34 9.64 8.49
C ALA A 86 16.20 9.68 7.21
N VAL A 87 15.79 10.46 6.21
CA VAL A 87 16.59 10.68 4.99
C VAL A 87 17.89 11.42 5.29
N ALA A 88 17.85 12.47 6.11
CA ALA A 88 19.04 13.24 6.51
C ALA A 88 20.06 12.37 7.26
N ASP A 89 19.58 11.47 8.12
CA ASP A 89 20.38 10.51 8.87
C ASP A 89 20.83 9.30 8.04
N ARG A 90 20.55 9.31 6.72
CA ARG A 90 20.86 8.23 5.78
C ARG A 90 20.29 6.87 6.23
N ARG A 91 19.13 6.88 6.87
CA ARG A 91 18.40 5.66 7.20
C ARG A 91 17.84 5.06 5.91
N GLU A 92 17.87 3.74 5.84
CA GLU A 92 17.20 3.00 4.76
C GLU A 92 15.69 3.17 4.88
N LEU A 93 15.02 3.39 3.75
CA LEU A 93 13.56 3.43 3.68
C LEU A 93 13.04 2.13 3.07
N VAL A 94 11.89 1.67 3.59
CA VAL A 94 11.12 0.57 3.02
C VAL A 94 9.81 1.14 2.48
N PHE A 95 9.54 0.96 1.20
CA PHE A 95 8.28 1.33 0.58
C PHE A 95 7.45 0.09 0.27
N GLU A 96 6.14 0.17 0.47
CA GLU A 96 5.22 -0.95 0.31
C GLU A 96 3.94 -0.51 -0.38
N VAL A 97 3.46 -1.37 -1.28
CA VAL A 97 2.12 -1.31 -1.88
C VAL A 97 1.51 -2.71 -1.93
N ASP A 98 0.21 -2.79 -1.70
CA ASP A 98 -0.57 -4.02 -1.80
C ASP A 98 -1.90 -3.77 -2.52
N HIS A 99 -2.53 -4.87 -2.94
CA HIS A 99 -3.91 -4.88 -3.39
C HIS A 99 -4.55 -6.24 -3.14
N HIS A 100 -5.87 -6.24 -2.94
CA HIS A 100 -6.70 -7.44 -2.80
C HIS A 100 -8.03 -7.22 -3.51
N ASP A 101 -8.42 -8.16 -4.38
CA ASP A 101 -9.66 -8.09 -5.17
C ASP A 101 -10.72 -9.11 -4.75
N GLY A 102 -10.50 -9.82 -3.64
CA GLY A 102 -11.36 -10.90 -3.15
C GLY A 102 -10.95 -12.30 -3.60
N TRP A 103 -10.18 -12.43 -4.68
CA TRP A 103 -9.74 -13.71 -5.24
C TRP A 103 -8.22 -13.84 -5.25
N THR A 104 -7.53 -12.73 -5.47
CA THR A 104 -6.08 -12.64 -5.45
C THR A 104 -5.65 -11.49 -4.56
N ALA A 105 -4.51 -11.66 -3.91
CA ALA A 105 -3.82 -10.58 -3.23
C ALA A 105 -2.41 -10.46 -3.80
N TRP A 106 -1.85 -9.26 -3.83
CA TRP A 106 -0.42 -9.10 -4.09
C TRP A 106 0.17 -8.01 -3.20
N SER A 107 1.47 -8.10 -2.97
CA SER A 107 2.25 -7.02 -2.36
C SER A 107 3.58 -6.86 -3.05
N VAL A 108 4.09 -5.63 -3.06
CA VAL A 108 5.43 -5.27 -3.52
C VAL A 108 6.11 -4.45 -2.44
N VAL A 109 7.31 -4.89 -2.06
CA VAL A 109 8.17 -4.20 -1.09
C VAL A 109 9.44 -3.75 -1.81
N VAL A 110 9.74 -2.47 -1.67
CA VAL A 110 10.95 -1.82 -2.16
C VAL A 110 11.79 -1.40 -0.96
N ARG A 111 13.09 -1.61 -1.03
CA ARG A 111 14.05 -1.17 0.00
C ARG A 111 15.20 -0.44 -0.66
N GLY A 112 15.69 0.61 -0.02
CA GLY A 112 16.86 1.32 -0.51
C GLY A 112 17.18 2.59 0.27
N PRO A 113 18.38 3.16 0.02
CA PRO A 113 18.69 4.51 0.46
C PRO A 113 17.76 5.51 -0.21
N ALA A 114 17.58 6.66 0.44
CA ALA A 114 16.78 7.73 -0.08
C ALA A 114 17.50 9.07 0.02
N HIS A 115 17.12 10.00 -0.83
CA HIS A 115 17.62 11.37 -0.82
C HIS A 115 16.49 12.35 -1.15
N THR A 116 16.67 13.61 -0.76
CA THR A 116 15.72 14.68 -1.11
C THR A 116 16.15 15.37 -2.39
N THR A 117 15.18 15.73 -3.23
CA THR A 117 15.35 16.63 -4.37
C THR A 117 14.54 17.91 -4.13
N GLN A 118 14.90 18.99 -4.85
CA GLN A 118 14.16 20.24 -4.78
C GLN A 118 12.74 20.02 -5.31
N ALA A 119 11.73 20.49 -4.58
CA ALA A 119 10.31 20.28 -4.92
C ALA A 119 9.87 20.87 -6.28
N ASN A 120 10.72 21.64 -6.96
CA ASN A 120 10.45 22.31 -8.23
C ASN A 120 11.02 21.59 -9.47
N ASP A 121 11.32 20.28 -9.37
CA ASP A 121 11.72 19.46 -10.52
C ASP A 121 10.54 19.04 -11.43
N GLY A 122 9.32 19.51 -11.14
CA GLY A 122 8.10 19.15 -11.84
C GLY A 122 7.47 17.83 -11.40
N THR A 123 8.18 17.00 -10.64
CA THR A 123 7.70 15.71 -10.16
C THR A 123 6.60 15.87 -9.11
N ALA A 124 6.73 16.86 -8.23
CA ALA A 124 5.68 17.23 -7.27
C ALA A 124 4.35 17.59 -7.95
N GLY A 125 4.38 18.13 -9.17
CA GLY A 125 3.18 18.46 -9.95
C GLY A 125 2.49 17.24 -10.56
N ARG A 126 3.21 16.13 -10.76
CA ARG A 126 2.67 14.85 -11.25
C ARG A 126 2.05 14.00 -10.13
N LEU A 127 2.46 14.22 -8.89
CA LEU A 127 1.92 13.53 -7.73
C LEU A 127 0.52 14.05 -7.39
N ARG A 128 -0.50 13.19 -7.48
CA ARG A 128 -1.83 13.50 -6.94
C ARG A 128 -1.68 13.60 -5.43
N SER A 129 -1.90 14.76 -4.82
CA SER A 129 -1.81 14.87 -3.35
C SER A 129 -3.06 14.31 -2.67
N MET A 130 -2.90 13.58 -1.55
CA MET A 130 -4.04 13.12 -0.73
C MET A 130 -4.82 14.29 -0.12
N LEU A 131 -4.11 15.37 0.21
CA LEU A 131 -4.66 16.63 0.69
C LEU A 131 -3.95 17.77 -0.03
N PRO A 132 -4.63 18.87 -0.42
CA PRO A 132 -4.01 20.02 -1.07
C PRO A 132 -3.20 20.86 -0.07
N THR A 133 -2.28 20.23 0.67
CA THR A 133 -1.32 20.89 1.55
C THR A 133 0.03 21.00 0.84
N PRO A 134 0.73 22.15 0.96
CA PRO A 134 2.06 22.31 0.38
C PRO A 134 3.01 21.23 0.91
N LYS A 135 3.59 20.47 -0.02
CA LYS A 135 4.68 19.52 0.28
C LYS A 135 5.99 20.29 0.33
N ILE A 136 6.81 20.04 1.35
CA ILE A 136 8.04 20.81 1.58
C ILE A 136 9.26 20.21 0.88
N ALA A 137 9.19 18.92 0.51
CA ALA A 137 10.27 18.23 -0.21
C ALA A 137 9.76 17.05 -1.05
N THR A 138 10.53 16.72 -2.08
CA THR A 138 10.43 15.47 -2.85
C THR A 138 11.48 14.49 -2.32
N VAL A 139 11.10 13.24 -2.09
CA VAL A 139 11.98 12.15 -1.67
C VAL A 139 12.04 11.11 -2.78
N VAL A 140 13.26 10.67 -3.10
CA VAL A 140 13.54 9.62 -4.07
C VAL A 140 14.18 8.45 -3.33
N ILE A 141 13.58 7.26 -3.42
CA ILE A 141 14.15 6.00 -2.97
C ILE A 141 14.84 5.33 -4.17
N GLU A 142 16.13 5.02 -3.99
CA GLU A 142 16.97 4.30 -4.94
C GLU A 142 16.94 2.80 -4.60
N PRO A 143 16.18 1.94 -5.31
CA PRO A 143 15.97 0.57 -4.87
C PRO A 143 17.25 -0.26 -4.90
N THR A 144 17.60 -0.85 -3.76
CA THR A 144 18.60 -1.93 -3.67
C THR A 144 17.92 -3.30 -3.68
N SER A 145 16.62 -3.35 -3.37
CA SER A 145 15.80 -4.56 -3.44
C SER A 145 14.37 -4.21 -3.84
N VAL A 146 13.80 -5.02 -4.73
CA VAL A 146 12.38 -4.99 -5.10
C VAL A 146 11.89 -6.43 -5.08
N THR A 147 10.94 -6.73 -4.20
CA THR A 147 10.38 -8.08 -4.05
C THR A 147 8.88 -8.03 -4.10
N GLY A 148 8.27 -8.97 -4.79
CA GLY A 148 6.82 -9.10 -4.84
C GLY A 148 6.33 -10.51 -4.55
N ARG A 149 5.10 -10.57 -4.07
CA ARG A 149 4.35 -11.82 -3.84
C ARG A 149 2.97 -11.68 -4.42
N LEU A 150 2.51 -12.72 -5.09
CA LEU A 150 1.13 -12.91 -5.51
C LEU A 150 0.58 -14.11 -4.74
N PHE A 151 -0.58 -13.93 -4.15
CA PHE A 151 -1.31 -14.92 -3.38
C PHE A 151 -2.56 -15.27 -4.17
N ASP A 152 -2.63 -16.51 -4.64
CA ASP A 152 -3.82 -17.08 -5.24
C ASP A 152 -4.71 -17.59 -4.10
N GLN A 153 -5.74 -16.82 -3.73
CA GLN A 153 -6.70 -17.26 -2.74
C GLN A 153 -7.73 -18.13 -3.45
N ALA A 154 -7.32 -19.34 -3.83
CA ALA A 154 -8.24 -20.39 -4.21
C ALA A 154 -9.31 -20.49 -3.11
N THR A 155 -10.55 -20.19 -3.50
CA THR A 155 -11.78 -20.09 -2.68
C THR A 155 -11.75 -20.93 -1.39
N PRO A 156 -12.14 -20.37 -0.21
CA PRO A 156 -12.25 -21.14 1.03
C PRO A 156 -13.27 -22.28 0.96
#